data_AF-A0A246RHW3-F1
#
_entry.id   AF-A0A246RHW3-F1
#
_cell.length_a   1.000
_cell.length_b   1.000
_cell.length_c   1.000
_cell.angle_alpha   90.00
_cell.angle_beta   90.00
_cell.angle_gamma   90.00
#
_symmetry.space_group_name_H-M   'P 1'
#
loop_
_entity.id
_entity.type
_entity.pdbx_description
1 polymer ?
#
loop_
_entity_poly.entity_id
_entity_poly.type
_entity_poly.pdbx_seq_one_letter_code
_entity_poly.pdbx_strand_id
1 'polypeptide(L)'
;MPARLTRDEAVALIERIMRLDYAGDGELNDWLDRLERDLVCPDVSDLIFTTIPELTATEVVDRALAYRPIAMQATPWPKTEEQVRPD
;
A
#
# COMPACT_ATOMS: atom_id res chain seq x y z
N MET A 1 15.61 -17.08 -2.03
CA MET A 1 14.63 -16.25 -1.31
C MET A 1 15.24 -14.88 -1.22
N PRO A 2 14.73 -13.83 -1.89
CA PRO A 2 15.30 -12.50 -1.70
C PRO A 2 15.14 -12.15 -0.22
N ALA A 3 16.21 -11.65 0.39
CA ALA A 3 16.19 -11.19 1.76
C ALA A 3 15.10 -10.13 1.88
N ARG A 4 14.22 -10.30 2.87
CA ARG A 4 13.18 -9.34 3.20
C ARG A 4 13.88 -8.00 3.50
N LEU A 5 13.50 -6.90 2.83
CA LEU A 5 14.03 -5.57 3.10
C LEU A 5 13.90 -5.28 4.60
N THR A 6 15.00 -4.86 5.20
CA THR A 6 14.96 -4.37 6.57
C THR A 6 14.21 -3.03 6.63
N ARG A 7 13.68 -2.68 7.80
CA ARG A 7 12.98 -1.40 8.01
C ARG A 7 13.82 -0.21 7.51
N ASP A 8 15.12 -0.24 7.78
CA ASP A 8 16.06 0.81 7.38
C ASP A 8 16.22 0.92 5.85
N GLU A 9 16.37 -0.20 5.16
CA GLU A 9 16.45 -0.21 3.71
C GLU A 9 15.13 0.22 3.03
N ALA A 10 13.99 -0.16 3.62
CA ALA A 10 12.68 0.29 3.14
C ALA A 10 12.53 1.81 3.29
N VAL A 11 12.97 2.38 4.42
CA VAL A 11 13.00 3.84 4.66
C VAL A 11 13.88 4.52 3.61
N ALA A 12 15.11 4.05 3.42
CA ALA A 12 16.04 4.63 2.45
C ALA A 12 15.51 4.59 1.00
N LEU A 13 14.76 3.55 0.64
CA LEU A 13 14.13 3.43 -0.68
C LEU A 13 12.97 4.42 -0.84
N ILE A 14 12.11 4.58 0.18
CA ILE A 14 11.01 5.54 0.16
C ILE A 14 11.55 6.98 0.12
N GLU A 15 12.61 7.29 0.86
CA GLU A 15 13.27 8.60 0.79
C GLU A 15 13.77 8.91 -0.63
N ARG A 16 14.32 7.92 -1.34
CA ARG A 16 14.73 8.08 -2.74
C ARG A 16 13.54 8.35 -3.66
N ILE A 17 12.43 7.65 -3.47
CA ILE A 17 11.19 7.88 -4.23
C ILE A 17 10.66 9.29 -3.99
N MET A 18 10.60 9.73 -2.73
CA MET A 18 10.17 11.09 -2.36
C MET A 18 11.07 12.18 -2.95
N ARG A 19 12.36 11.90 -3.11
CA ARG A 19 13.32 12.79 -3.77
C ARG A 19 13.22 12.76 -5.30
N LEU A 20 12.36 11.91 -5.87
CA LEU A 20 12.26 11.68 -7.31
C LEU A 20 13.59 11.21 -7.92
N ASP A 21 14.38 10.45 -7.16
CA ASP A 21 15.75 9.99 -7.50
C ASP A 21 15.74 8.71 -8.36
N TYR A 22 14.73 8.54 -9.21
CA TYR A 22 14.58 7.38 -10.10
C TYR A 22 14.72 7.81 -11.57
N ALA A 23 15.24 6.92 -12.42
CA ALA A 23 15.48 7.20 -13.82
C ALA A 23 14.20 7.26 -14.68
N GLY A 24 13.10 6.68 -14.20
CA GLY A 24 11.79 6.74 -14.84
C GLY A 24 10.73 5.87 -14.15
N ASP A 25 9.52 5.86 -14.71
CA ASP A 25 8.35 5.18 -14.11
C ASP A 25 8.53 3.66 -13.96
N GLY A 26 9.31 3.02 -14.84
CA GLY A 26 9.59 1.59 -14.75
C GLY A 26 10.39 1.25 -13.49
N GLU A 27 11.45 2.01 -13.21
CA GLU A 27 12.27 1.83 -12.00
C GLU A 27 11.47 2.17 -10.74
N LEU A 28 10.64 3.23 -10.79
CA LEU A 28 9.70 3.55 -9.72
C LEU A 28 8.76 2.38 -9.43
N ASN A 29 8.16 1.79 -10.47
CA ASN A 29 7.23 0.67 -10.30
C ASN A 29 7.91 -0.58 -9.72
N ASP A 30 9.13 -0.90 -10.15
CA ASP A 30 9.94 -1.97 -9.54
C ASP A 30 10.24 -1.71 -8.06
N TRP A 31 10.55 -0.46 -7.69
CA TRP A 31 10.79 -0.10 -6.29
C TRP A 31 9.52 -0.20 -5.44
N LEU A 32 8.37 0.22 -5.98
CA LEU A 32 7.07 0.09 -5.33
C LEU A 32 6.65 -1.37 -5.15
N ASP A 33 6.72 -2.23 -6.18
CA ASP A 33 6.39 -3.67 -6.07
C ASP A 33 7.23 -4.34 -4.98
N ARG A 34 8.51 -3.97 -4.89
CA ARG A 34 9.40 -4.49 -3.86
C ARG A 34 8.96 -4.06 -2.46
N LEU A 35 8.63 -2.78 -2.27
CA LEU A 35 8.09 -2.27 -1.00
C LEU A 35 6.77 -2.95 -0.62
N GLU A 36 5.85 -3.11 -1.57
CA GLU A 36 4.55 -3.75 -1.34
C GLU A 36 4.71 -5.20 -0.87
N ARG A 37 5.62 -5.96 -1.50
CA ARG A 37 5.90 -7.36 -1.12
C ARG A 37 6.59 -7.50 0.23
N ASP A 38 7.48 -6.56 0.57
CA ASP A 38 8.23 -6.59 1.81
C ASP A 38 7.41 -6.10 3.01
N LEU A 39 6.69 -4.99 2.84
CA LEU A 39 5.83 -4.38 3.86
C LEU A 39 4.45 -5.05 3.95
N VAL A 40 4.10 -5.91 2.98
CA VAL A 40 2.79 -6.58 2.88
C VAL A 40 1.63 -5.57 2.83
N CYS A 41 1.89 -4.39 2.26
CA CYS A 41 0.95 -3.29 2.15
C CYS A 41 0.80 -2.92 0.67
N PRO A 42 -0.33 -3.27 0.02
CA PRO A 42 -0.53 -3.04 -1.41
C PRO A 42 -0.75 -1.57 -1.78
N ASP A 43 -1.06 -0.71 -0.80
CA ASP A 43 -1.34 0.72 -1.02
C ASP A 43 -0.18 1.62 -0.54
N VAL A 44 1.07 1.12 -0.57
CA VAL A 44 2.23 1.91 -0.11
C VAL A 44 2.46 3.16 -0.96
N SER A 45 2.15 3.10 -2.26
CA SER A 45 2.22 4.24 -3.17
C SER A 45 1.24 5.35 -2.75
N ASP A 46 0.03 4.99 -2.31
CA ASP A 46 -0.96 5.93 -1.79
C ASP A 46 -0.48 6.63 -0.50
N LEU A 47 0.23 5.89 0.37
CA LEU A 47 0.85 6.47 1.56
C LEU A 47 1.92 7.53 1.23
N ILE A 48 2.61 7.38 0.09
CA ILE A 48 3.67 8.29 -0.36
C ILE A 48 3.09 9.50 -1.10
N PHE A 49 2.14 9.29 -2.02
CA PHE A 49 1.68 10.34 -2.94
C PHE A 49 0.33 10.98 -2.57
N THR A 50 -0.54 10.26 -1.84
CA THR A 50 -1.93 10.69 -1.55
C THR A 50 -2.11 11.17 -0.11
N THR A 51 -1.19 10.83 0.81
CA THR A 51 -1.36 11.18 2.23
C THR A 51 -1.09 12.67 2.49
N ILE A 52 -2.05 13.32 3.16
CA ILE A 52 -1.96 14.71 3.61
C ILE A 52 -2.30 14.76 5.12
N PRO A 53 -1.42 15.29 5.98
CA PRO A 53 -0.11 15.90 5.67
C PRO A 53 0.92 14.89 5.14
N GLU A 54 1.92 15.36 4.37
CA GLU A 54 3.01 14.53 3.88
C GLU A 54 3.70 13.79 5.05
N LEU A 55 3.78 12.47 4.94
CA LEU A 55 4.46 11.62 5.91
C LEU A 55 5.95 11.57 5.60
N THR A 56 6.77 11.40 6.64
CA THR A 56 8.19 11.05 6.43
C THR A 56 8.32 9.59 6.00
N ALA A 57 9.43 9.23 5.33
CA ALA A 57 9.69 7.85 4.92
C ALA A 57 9.61 6.84 6.08
N THR A 58 10.03 7.25 7.29
CA THR A 58 9.90 6.40 8.49
C THR A 58 8.43 6.18 8.87
N GLU A 59 7.59 7.22 8.82
CA GLU A 59 6.16 7.11 9.11
C GLU A 59 5.41 6.29 8.07
N VAL A 60 5.77 6.41 6.79
CA VAL A 60 5.24 5.56 5.71
C VAL A 60 5.52 4.10 6.02
N VAL A 61 6.77 3.74 6.35
CA VAL A 61 7.14 2.36 6.71
C VAL A 61 6.41 1.90 7.96
N ASP A 62 6.32 2.75 9.00
CA ASP A 62 5.63 2.40 10.23
C ASP A 62 4.15 2.12 9.99
N ARG A 63 3.50 2.95 9.17
CA ARG A 63 2.09 2.80 8.81
C ARG A 63 1.85 1.60 7.90
N ALA A 64 2.77 1.32 6.98
CA ALA A 64 2.73 0.13 6.13
C ALA A 64 2.95 -1.16 6.93
N LEU A 65 3.86 -1.17 7.91
CA LEU A 65 4.05 -2.31 8.82
C LEU A 65 2.88 -2.48 9.80
N ALA A 66 2.26 -1.37 10.21
CA ALA A 66 1.05 -1.37 11.02
C ALA A 66 -0.21 -1.68 10.20
N TYR A 67 -0.11 -1.70 8.86
CA TYR A 67 -1.22 -2.03 7.98
C TYR A 67 -1.60 -3.49 8.21
N ARG A 68 -2.66 -3.70 9.00
CA ARG A 68 -3.37 -4.96 8.99
C ARG A 68 -4.39 -4.88 7.87
N PRO A 69 -4.38 -5.82 6.90
CA PRO A 69 -5.49 -5.91 5.98
C PRO A 69 -6.74 -6.05 6.83
N ILE A 70 -7.58 -5.01 6.82
CA ILE A 70 -8.94 -5.14 7.28
C ILE A 70 -9.45 -6.25 6.37
N ALA A 71 -9.75 -7.42 6.93
CA ALA A 71 -10.41 -8.46 6.16
C ALA A 71 -11.62 -7.75 5.56
N MET A 72 -11.56 -7.48 4.26
CA MET A 72 -12.71 -7.05 3.50
C MET A 72 -13.58 -8.30 3.49
N GLN A 73 -14.23 -8.54 4.63
CA GLN A 73 -15.48 -9.23 4.72
C GLN A 73 -16.35 -8.45 3.75
N ALA A 74 -16.30 -8.88 2.50
CA ALA A 74 -17.36 -8.67 1.56
C ALA A 74 -18.56 -9.29 2.25
N THR A 75 -19.20 -8.54 3.15
CA THR A 75 -20.61 -8.72 3.41
C THR A 75 -21.20 -8.55 2.04
N PRO A 76 -21.65 -9.64 1.39
CA PRO A 76 -22.29 -9.50 0.11
C PRO A 76 -23.42 -8.51 0.34
N TRP A 77 -23.46 -7.47 -0.49
CA TRP A 77 -24.56 -6.52 -0.49
C TRP A 77 -25.86 -7.31 -0.35
N PRO A 78 -26.75 -7.00 0.62
CA PRO A 78 -27.97 -7.76 0.77
C PRO A 78 -28.70 -7.61 -0.56
N LYS A 79 -28.76 -8.71 -1.31
CA LYS A 79 -29.60 -8.82 -2.49
C LYS A 79 -31.00 -8.77 -1.91
N THR A 80 -31.57 -7.59 -1.74
CA THR A 80 -32.98 -7.42 -1.38
C THR A 80 -33.78 -7.98 -2.54
N GLU A 81 -34.01 -9.28 -2.45
CA GLU A 81 -35.31 -9.94 -2.42
C GLU A 81 -36.49 -8.94 -2.38
N GLU A 82 -36.67 -8.20 -3.47
CA GLU A 82 -37.92 -7.54 -3.85
C GLU A 82 -38.35 -8.15 -5.20
N GLN A 83 -38.42 -9.47 -5.21
CA GLN A 83 -39.13 -10.29 -6.19
C GLN A 83 -40.03 -11.26 -5.44
N VAL A 84 -40.70 -10.75 -4.40
CA VAL A 84 -41.87 -11.42 -3.84
C VAL A 84 -43.07 -10.58 -4.25
N ARG A 85 -43.61 -10.93 -5.42
CA ARG A 85 -45.03 -10.69 -5.73
C ARG A 85 -45.88 -11.15 -4.54
N PRO A 86 -47.05 -10.50 -4.35
CA PRO A 86 -48.24 -11.35 -4.42
C PRO A 86 -49.42 -10.73 -5.20
N ASP A 87 -50.15 -11.67 -5.79
CA ASP A 87 -51.52 -11.70 -6.37
C ASP A 87 -51.97 -10.58 -7.34
#